data_AF-A0A2E8LHZ3-F1
#
_entry.id   AF-A0A2E8LHZ3-F1
#
_cell.length_a   1.000
_cell.length_b   1.000
_cell.length_c   1.000
_cell.angle_alpha   90.00
_cell.angle_beta   90.00
_cell.angle_gamma   90.00
#
_symmetry.space_group_name_H-M   'P 1'
#
loop_
_entity.id
_entity.type
_entity.pdbx_description
1 polymer ?
#
loop_
_entity_poly.entity_id
_entity_poly.type
_entity_poly.pdbx_seq_one_letter_code
_entity_poly.pdbx_strand_id
1 'polypeptide(L)'
;MTGPQSSAELDAALQALVGRQGPVQVAAHPVAGDEIRAWCGVMGEANARFLAGDAAPPATLNMWTMPDRLEGSGAGRDDAQPQHAAYGLLDAAGFTGVVATNSDQAYERLILAGDVLSAQTTLAGISAEKQTALGTGHFVTTEVAYTDGSGAPVGRLTFRIFKFRPGTGRGREEAPQDPGVDDEPPRRPRPRWNQDQAWHWEGLRERELRIQRFTDSGRLVHPPANADPVTHGMDHDWVVASGRGTLYSWTAPEHPQVPGFDYPLVVGLVELEEGVRLVSNVVGLPSDQLEIGMPLELCWLDSHDDVTLHQFRPAQPGRRDGTLRRGEVAVGDRLPPCPVDVTRELVVGGATATFDGQDVHHDPAAARAKGLPDVIMNILTSSGVVARWLGDWAGDDAEFRNLRIGLGVSNHPDDVMTLTGTVEACEGDTVTVAFAGTNSLGRHVHGAADLVLPDDGRGG
;
A
#
# COMPACT_ATOMS: atom_id res chain seq x y z
N MET A 1 42.32 3.73 -8.21
CA MET A 1 42.64 2.55 -7.38
C MET A 1 42.01 1.36 -8.05
N THR A 2 42.75 0.27 -8.26
CA THR A 2 42.20 -0.99 -8.77
C THR A 2 41.16 -1.50 -7.78
N GLY A 3 39.92 -1.73 -8.23
CA GLY A 3 38.86 -2.26 -7.37
C GLY A 3 39.20 -3.64 -6.79
N PRO A 4 38.48 -4.10 -5.75
CA PRO A 4 38.70 -5.42 -5.15
C PRO A 4 38.61 -6.54 -6.21
N GLN A 5 39.55 -7.48 -6.18
CA GLN A 5 39.69 -8.53 -7.21
C GLN A 5 39.06 -9.87 -6.80
N SER A 6 38.61 -9.99 -5.54
CA SER A 6 37.89 -11.17 -5.03
C SER A 6 36.72 -10.78 -4.10
N SER A 7 35.78 -11.71 -3.88
CA SER A 7 34.64 -11.52 -2.96
C SER A 7 35.08 -11.25 -1.53
N ALA A 8 36.14 -11.91 -1.04
CA ALA A 8 36.68 -11.69 0.30
C ALA A 8 37.30 -10.28 0.47
N GLU A 9 37.97 -9.77 -0.56
CA GLU A 9 38.51 -8.39 -0.55
C GLU A 9 37.39 -7.35 -0.59
N LEU A 10 36.33 -7.60 -1.36
CA LEU A 10 35.15 -6.74 -1.39
C LEU A 10 34.47 -6.71 -0.02
N ASP A 11 34.24 -7.86 0.60
CA ASP A 11 33.63 -7.96 1.92
C ASP A 11 34.46 -7.21 2.97
N ALA A 12 35.78 -7.41 2.99
CA ALA A 12 36.67 -6.69 3.91
C ALA A 12 36.62 -5.17 3.69
N ALA A 13 36.61 -4.72 2.42
CA ALA A 13 36.50 -3.31 2.08
C ALA A 13 35.15 -2.70 2.51
N LEU A 14 34.05 -3.41 2.32
CA LEU A 14 32.71 -3.00 2.75
C LEU A 14 32.62 -2.92 4.28
N GLN A 15 33.10 -3.93 5.00
CA GLN A 15 33.06 -3.95 6.47
C GLN A 15 33.90 -2.82 7.08
N ALA A 16 35.01 -2.42 6.45
CA ALA A 16 35.81 -1.27 6.88
C ALA A 16 35.10 0.10 6.74
N LEU A 17 33.92 0.14 6.09
CA LEU A 17 33.07 1.33 6.01
C LEU A 17 32.04 1.40 7.14
N VAL A 18 31.69 0.27 7.76
CA VAL A 18 30.64 0.19 8.78
C VAL A 18 31.02 1.03 10.01
N GLY A 19 30.05 1.74 10.57
CA GLY A 19 30.22 2.67 11.69
C GLY A 19 30.67 4.08 11.27
N ARG A 20 31.00 4.31 10.00
CA ARG A 20 31.30 5.66 9.52
C ARG A 20 30.06 6.54 9.54
N GLN A 21 30.26 7.77 9.97
CA GLN A 21 29.25 8.80 10.01
C GLN A 21 29.54 9.87 8.96
N GLY A 22 28.51 10.31 8.25
CA GLY A 22 28.57 11.35 7.24
C GLY A 22 28.57 12.77 7.81
N PRO A 23 28.83 13.77 6.95
CA PRO A 23 28.54 15.15 7.31
C PRO A 23 27.04 15.33 7.59
N VAL A 24 26.72 16.29 8.45
CA VAL A 24 25.33 16.65 8.76
C VAL A 24 24.71 17.32 7.54
N GLN A 25 23.58 16.79 7.08
CA GLN A 25 22.77 17.37 6.02
C GLN A 25 21.69 18.23 6.65
N VAL A 26 21.66 19.52 6.33
CA VAL A 26 20.63 20.43 6.81
C VAL A 26 19.58 20.58 5.70
N ALA A 27 18.31 20.53 6.07
CA ALA A 27 17.19 20.81 5.17
C ALA A 27 17.42 22.15 4.45
N ALA A 28 17.13 22.18 3.16
CA ALA A 28 17.34 23.38 2.34
C ALA A 28 16.46 24.55 2.81
N HIS A 29 15.27 24.23 3.31
CA HIS A 29 14.27 25.19 3.77
C HIS A 29 13.66 24.73 5.11
N PRO A 30 13.16 25.67 5.93
CA PRO A 30 12.32 25.32 7.06
C PRO A 30 11.05 24.60 6.59
N VAL A 31 10.55 23.68 7.42
CA VAL A 31 9.30 22.94 7.19
C VAL A 31 8.16 23.93 6.95
N ALA A 32 7.55 23.91 5.76
CA ALA A 32 6.47 24.82 5.44
C ALA A 32 5.08 24.20 5.66
N GLY A 33 4.15 24.97 6.23
CA GLY A 33 2.77 24.53 6.42
C GLY A 33 2.04 24.20 5.11
N ASP A 34 2.41 24.85 4.00
CA ASP A 34 1.87 24.53 2.67
C ASP A 34 2.35 23.17 2.16
N GLU A 35 3.60 22.78 2.45
CA GLU A 35 4.14 21.46 2.10
C GLU A 35 3.46 20.36 2.92
N ILE A 36 3.19 20.63 4.21
CA ILE A 36 2.39 19.74 5.07
C ILE A 36 0.99 19.53 4.48
N ARG A 37 0.30 20.61 4.09
CA ARG A 37 -1.05 20.52 3.49
C ARG A 37 -1.05 19.81 2.15
N ALA A 38 -0.04 20.05 1.31
CA ALA A 38 0.11 19.37 0.03
C ALA A 38 0.30 17.85 0.24
N TRP A 39 1.14 17.46 1.19
CA TRP A 39 1.30 16.07 1.58
C TRP A 39 -0.03 15.46 2.05
N CYS A 40 -0.77 16.18 2.89
CA CYS A 40 -2.07 15.70 3.39
C CYS A 40 -3.07 15.48 2.26
N GLY A 41 -3.15 16.41 1.30
CA GLY A 41 -4.02 16.29 0.13
C GLY A 41 -3.70 15.06 -0.73
N VAL A 42 -2.42 14.75 -0.94
CA VAL A 42 -2.00 13.58 -1.72
C VAL A 42 -2.24 12.26 -0.98
N MET A 43 -1.97 12.21 0.33
CA MET A 43 -2.14 10.99 1.13
C MET A 43 -3.60 10.74 1.54
N GLY A 44 -4.47 11.74 1.37
CA GLY A 44 -5.84 11.72 1.90
C GLY A 44 -5.89 11.87 3.42
N GLU A 45 -4.88 12.50 4.02
CA GLU A 45 -4.82 12.74 5.47
C GLU A 45 -5.80 13.85 5.87
N ALA A 46 -6.69 13.52 6.80
CA ALA A 46 -7.81 14.35 7.20
C ALA A 46 -7.76 14.80 8.66
N ASN A 47 -6.74 14.40 9.43
CA ASN A 47 -6.55 14.86 10.80
C ASN A 47 -6.37 16.39 10.84
N ALA A 48 -7.28 17.06 11.57
CA ALA A 48 -7.32 18.51 11.66
C ALA A 48 -6.01 19.13 12.18
N ARG A 49 -5.27 18.40 13.03
CA ARG A 49 -3.95 18.79 13.54
C ARG A 49 -2.95 19.02 12.42
N PHE A 50 -2.98 18.18 11.39
CA PHE A 50 -2.05 18.25 10.26
C PHE A 50 -2.57 19.19 9.17
N LEU A 51 -3.88 19.23 8.95
CA LEU A 51 -4.50 20.14 7.99
C LEU A 51 -4.32 21.62 8.34
N ALA A 52 -4.19 21.95 9.64
CA ALA A 52 -3.80 23.29 10.09
C ALA A 52 -2.44 23.73 9.50
N GLY A 53 -1.56 22.78 9.19
CA GLY A 53 -0.21 23.01 8.69
C GLY A 53 0.78 23.47 9.75
N ASP A 54 0.43 23.37 11.04
CA ASP A 54 1.32 23.72 12.15
C ASP A 54 2.22 22.55 12.59
N ALA A 55 1.77 21.31 12.35
CA ALA A 55 2.52 20.10 12.67
C ALA A 55 2.43 19.11 11.51
N ALA A 56 3.56 18.44 11.21
CA ALA A 56 3.62 17.47 10.12
C ALA A 56 3.18 16.07 10.60
N PRO A 57 2.53 15.28 9.72
CA PRO A 57 2.26 13.87 9.97
C PRO A 57 3.55 13.07 10.28
N PRO A 58 3.53 12.08 11.18
CA PRO A 58 4.73 11.35 11.60
C PRO A 58 5.53 10.74 10.44
N ALA A 59 4.85 10.17 9.44
CA ALA A 59 5.48 9.52 8.28
C ALA A 59 6.31 10.46 7.39
N THR A 60 6.32 11.77 7.65
CA THR A 60 7.11 12.76 6.92
C THR A 60 8.57 12.84 7.37
N LEU A 61 8.98 12.17 8.45
CA LEU A 61 10.27 12.37 9.14
C LEU A 61 11.47 12.56 8.20
N ASN A 62 11.65 11.67 7.23
CA ASN A 62 12.80 11.70 6.34
C ASN A 62 12.63 12.54 5.07
N MET A 63 11.43 13.05 4.77
CA MET A 63 11.18 13.82 3.55
C MET A 63 11.92 15.17 3.55
N TRP A 64 12.02 15.81 4.71
CA TRP A 64 12.50 17.20 4.85
C TRP A 64 13.99 17.39 4.56
N THR A 65 14.77 16.30 4.60
CA THR A 65 16.19 16.31 4.25
C THR A 65 16.47 15.52 2.97
N MET A 66 15.43 15.19 2.19
CA MET A 66 15.60 14.58 0.89
C MET A 66 16.34 15.56 -0.03
N PRO A 67 17.32 15.08 -0.81
CA PRO A 67 18.03 15.94 -1.74
C PRO A 67 17.16 16.27 -2.94
N ASP A 68 17.24 17.51 -3.43
CA ASP A 68 16.66 17.88 -4.73
C ASP A 68 17.30 17.05 -5.84
N ARG A 69 16.54 16.12 -6.42
CA ARG A 69 16.99 15.28 -7.55
C ARG A 69 16.22 15.64 -8.80
N LEU A 70 16.70 16.67 -9.51
CA LEU A 70 16.34 16.87 -10.92
C LEU A 70 17.45 16.24 -11.77
N GLU A 71 17.10 15.34 -12.69
CA GLU A 71 18.06 14.58 -13.50
C GLU A 71 19.15 15.47 -14.14
N GLY A 72 20.37 14.94 -14.18
CA GLY A 72 21.53 15.62 -14.78
C GLY A 72 22.14 16.73 -13.93
N SER A 73 21.41 17.28 -12.95
CA SER A 73 21.99 18.15 -11.94
C SER A 73 22.56 17.26 -10.83
N GLY A 74 23.88 17.24 -10.64
CA GLY A 74 24.46 16.71 -9.41
C GLY A 74 24.12 17.56 -8.16
N ALA A 75 23.15 18.48 -8.28
CA ALA A 75 22.68 19.32 -7.20
C ALA A 75 22.03 18.43 -6.13
N GLY A 76 22.27 18.75 -4.85
CA GLY A 76 21.72 18.00 -3.72
C GLY A 76 22.34 16.62 -3.44
N ARG A 77 23.06 16.00 -4.39
CA ARG A 77 23.78 14.73 -4.13
C ARG A 77 25.00 15.00 -3.25
N ASP A 78 24.86 14.68 -1.97
CA ASP A 78 26.00 14.65 -1.05
C ASP A 78 26.73 13.32 -1.17
N ASP A 79 27.63 13.22 -2.15
CA ASP A 79 28.48 12.05 -2.38
C ASP A 79 29.43 11.75 -1.19
N ALA A 80 29.53 12.64 -0.19
CA ALA A 80 30.32 12.42 1.02
C ALA A 80 29.60 11.56 2.08
N GLN A 81 28.32 11.24 1.88
CA GLN A 81 27.58 10.36 2.78
C GLN A 81 28.16 8.92 2.80
N PRO A 82 28.21 8.26 3.98
CA PRO A 82 29.01 7.05 4.17
C PRO A 82 28.55 5.86 3.32
N GLN A 83 27.27 5.80 2.98
CA GLN A 83 26.69 4.78 2.12
C GLN A 83 27.13 4.89 0.66
N HIS A 84 27.48 6.08 0.15
CA HIS A 84 27.90 6.25 -1.25
C HIS A 84 29.20 5.51 -1.56
N ALA A 85 30.15 5.48 -0.62
CA ALA A 85 31.37 4.69 -0.76
C ALA A 85 31.07 3.19 -0.87
N ALA A 86 30.11 2.69 -0.08
CA ALA A 86 29.67 1.30 -0.16
C ALA A 86 28.98 1.01 -1.50
N TYR A 87 28.12 1.92 -1.97
CA TYR A 87 27.44 1.78 -3.26
C TYR A 87 28.42 1.75 -4.41
N GLY A 88 29.43 2.63 -4.42
CA GLY A 88 30.47 2.64 -5.46
C GLY A 88 31.28 1.35 -5.53
N LEU A 89 31.63 0.75 -4.39
CA LEU A 89 32.29 -0.56 -4.36
C LEU A 89 31.38 -1.67 -4.90
N LEU A 90 30.11 -1.67 -4.51
CA LEU A 90 29.11 -2.63 -4.97
C LEU A 90 28.82 -2.49 -6.47
N ASP A 91 28.68 -1.26 -6.97
CA ASP A 91 28.49 -0.97 -8.40
C ASP A 91 29.68 -1.44 -9.23
N ALA A 92 30.92 -1.15 -8.78
CA ALA A 92 32.13 -1.63 -9.44
C ALA A 92 32.24 -3.16 -9.47
N ALA A 93 31.63 -3.85 -8.50
CA ALA A 93 31.54 -5.32 -8.44
C ALA A 93 30.29 -5.90 -9.17
N GLY A 94 29.52 -5.06 -9.86
CA GLY A 94 28.36 -5.46 -10.67
C GLY A 94 27.04 -5.56 -9.91
N PHE A 95 26.96 -5.11 -8.66
CA PHE A 95 25.71 -5.03 -7.89
C PHE A 95 24.98 -3.70 -8.16
N THR A 96 24.55 -3.53 -9.41
CA THR A 96 23.97 -2.28 -9.91
C THR A 96 22.47 -2.14 -9.65
N GLY A 97 21.76 -3.24 -9.40
CA GLY A 97 20.37 -3.21 -8.99
C GLY A 97 20.22 -2.67 -7.57
N VAL A 98 19.17 -1.90 -7.32
CA VAL A 98 18.87 -1.33 -6.00
C VAL A 98 17.37 -1.35 -5.74
N VAL A 99 16.98 -1.73 -4.53
CA VAL A 99 15.61 -1.63 -4.04
C VAL A 99 15.60 -1.28 -2.56
N ALA A 100 14.66 -0.45 -2.12
CA ALA A 100 14.39 -0.24 -0.70
C ALA A 100 13.66 -1.46 -0.12
N THR A 101 14.05 -1.88 1.09
CA THR A 101 13.51 -3.09 1.71
C THR A 101 12.90 -2.84 3.08
N ASN A 102 13.45 -1.91 3.87
CA ASN A 102 12.90 -1.53 5.16
C ASN A 102 13.03 -0.03 5.41
N SER A 103 12.07 0.53 6.14
CA SER A 103 12.09 1.87 6.71
C SER A 103 11.47 1.80 8.11
N ASP A 104 12.31 1.95 9.14
CA ASP A 104 11.88 1.92 10.53
C ASP A 104 12.07 3.31 11.13
N GLN A 105 10.97 4.04 11.30
CA GLN A 105 10.95 5.38 11.87
C GLN A 105 10.59 5.33 13.35
N ALA A 106 11.30 6.09 14.18
CA ALA A 106 10.97 6.32 15.58
C ALA A 106 10.86 7.83 15.83
N TYR A 107 9.83 8.24 16.56
CA TYR A 107 9.46 9.64 16.73
C TYR A 107 9.68 10.07 18.18
N GLU A 108 10.49 11.11 18.39
CA GLU A 108 10.71 11.71 19.71
C GLU A 108 9.70 12.84 19.96
N ARG A 109 9.33 13.57 18.90
CA ARG A 109 8.25 14.57 18.87
C ARG A 109 7.72 14.74 17.46
N LEU A 110 6.58 15.40 17.31
CA LEU A 110 6.15 15.89 16.00
C LEU A 110 7.09 16.97 15.48
N ILE A 111 7.22 17.00 14.17
CA ILE A 111 7.86 18.09 13.42
C ILE A 111 6.86 19.24 13.31
N LEU A 112 7.32 20.46 13.56
CA LEU A 112 6.49 21.66 13.53
C LEU A 112 6.84 22.53 12.32
N ALA A 113 5.87 23.31 11.84
CA ALA A 113 6.14 24.33 10.84
C ALA A 113 7.21 25.31 11.35
N GLY A 114 8.19 25.61 10.49
CA GLY A 114 9.35 26.42 10.82
C GLY A 114 10.54 25.65 11.40
N ASP A 115 10.39 24.36 11.74
CA ASP A 115 11.56 23.51 12.08
C ASP A 115 12.53 23.49 10.89
N VAL A 116 13.83 23.60 11.17
CA VAL A 116 14.90 23.33 10.18
C VAL A 116 15.55 22.03 10.59
N LEU A 117 15.26 20.95 9.87
CA LEU A 117 15.77 19.63 10.22
C LEU A 117 17.21 19.45 9.77
N SER A 118 17.97 18.73 10.58
CA SER A 118 19.30 18.21 10.25
C SER A 118 19.28 16.69 10.34
N ALA A 119 19.91 16.03 9.38
CA ALA A 119 20.05 14.59 9.30
C ALA A 119 21.53 14.20 9.38
N GLN A 120 21.86 13.30 10.31
CA GLN A 120 23.20 12.73 10.39
C GLN A 120 23.14 11.22 10.14
N THR A 121 23.72 10.80 9.01
CA THR A 121 23.68 9.40 8.56
C THR A 121 24.89 8.62 9.06
N THR A 122 24.64 7.43 9.56
CA THR A 122 25.65 6.42 9.92
C THR A 122 25.43 5.18 9.07
N LEU A 123 26.50 4.64 8.47
CA LEU A 123 26.45 3.33 7.82
C LEU A 123 26.46 2.24 8.90
N ALA A 124 25.28 1.81 9.34
CA ALA A 124 25.09 0.92 10.49
C ALA A 124 25.53 -0.52 10.21
N GLY A 125 25.39 -1.01 8.97
CA GLY A 125 25.82 -2.36 8.64
C GLY A 125 25.69 -2.73 7.17
N ILE A 126 26.51 -3.69 6.77
CA ILE A 126 26.43 -4.33 5.45
C ILE A 126 26.39 -5.84 5.68
N SER A 127 25.39 -6.51 5.12
CA SER A 127 25.30 -7.97 5.25
C SER A 127 26.39 -8.68 4.45
N ALA A 128 26.70 -9.93 4.82
CA ALA A 128 27.31 -10.86 3.87
C ALA A 128 26.44 -11.00 2.61
N GLU A 129 27.02 -11.53 1.53
CA GLU A 129 26.29 -11.80 0.29
C GLU A 129 25.07 -12.71 0.54
N LYS A 130 23.92 -12.34 -0.03
CA LYS A 130 22.64 -13.03 0.12
C LYS A 130 22.05 -13.31 -1.26
N GLN A 131 21.51 -14.53 -1.41
CA GLN A 131 20.72 -14.91 -2.56
C GLN A 131 19.23 -14.63 -2.29
N THR A 132 18.60 -13.83 -3.15
CA THR A 132 17.16 -13.49 -3.08
C THR A 132 16.46 -13.82 -4.41
N ALA A 133 15.15 -13.55 -4.50
CA ALA A 133 14.40 -13.64 -5.76
C ALA A 133 14.83 -12.56 -6.78
N LEU A 134 15.27 -11.39 -6.31
CA LEU A 134 15.73 -10.30 -7.18
C LEU A 134 17.16 -10.50 -7.69
N GLY A 135 18.00 -11.14 -6.88
CA GLY A 135 19.41 -11.34 -7.21
C GLY A 135 20.26 -11.79 -6.04
N THR A 136 21.50 -12.12 -6.35
CA THR A 136 22.60 -12.17 -5.40
C THR A 136 23.04 -10.75 -5.05
N GLY A 137 23.18 -10.42 -3.77
CA GLY A 137 23.48 -9.05 -3.35
C GLY A 137 23.76 -8.86 -1.86
N HIS A 138 23.87 -7.60 -1.45
CA HIS A 138 24.13 -7.20 -0.07
C HIS A 138 23.03 -6.24 0.42
N PHE A 139 22.62 -6.42 1.67
CA PHE A 139 21.80 -5.43 2.37
C PHE A 139 22.72 -4.36 2.94
N VAL A 140 22.40 -3.10 2.66
CA VAL A 140 23.08 -1.93 3.22
C VAL A 140 22.10 -1.23 4.15
N THR A 141 22.44 -1.14 5.43
CA THR A 141 21.62 -0.54 6.47
C THR A 141 22.25 0.77 6.92
N THR A 142 21.47 1.84 6.92
CA THR A 142 21.83 3.17 7.40
C THR A 142 20.94 3.57 8.55
N GLU A 143 21.51 4.22 9.56
CA GLU A 143 20.77 4.88 10.63
C GLU A 143 20.90 6.38 10.44
N VAL A 144 19.78 7.10 10.54
CA VAL A 144 19.75 8.56 10.41
C VAL A 144 19.16 9.14 11.69
N ALA A 145 19.91 10.02 12.33
CA ALA A 145 19.43 10.81 13.46
C ALA A 145 18.95 12.17 12.95
N TYR A 146 17.72 12.54 13.31
CA TYR A 146 17.13 13.83 12.97
C TYR A 146 17.09 14.75 14.18
N THR A 147 17.58 15.97 14.01
CA THR A 147 17.50 17.04 15.02
C THR A 147 16.91 18.30 14.41
N ASP A 148 16.38 19.19 15.25
CA ASP A 148 15.96 20.53 14.81
C ASP A 148 17.13 21.54 14.80
N GLY A 149 16.81 22.80 14.48
CA GLY A 149 17.80 23.89 14.41
C GLY A 149 18.47 24.23 15.75
N SER A 150 17.95 23.75 16.88
CA SER A 150 18.59 23.86 18.19
C SER A 150 19.48 22.66 18.53
N GLY A 151 19.43 21.59 17.73
CA GLY A 151 20.09 20.31 17.98
C GLY A 151 19.28 19.35 18.85
N ALA A 152 18.01 19.65 19.15
CA ALA A 152 17.17 18.74 19.93
C ALA A 152 16.71 17.56 19.05
N PRO A 153 16.66 16.32 19.59
CA PRO A 153 16.20 15.15 18.85
C PRO A 153 14.75 15.27 18.37
N VAL A 154 14.51 14.89 17.12
CA VAL A 154 13.18 14.86 16.49
C VAL A 154 12.75 13.41 16.23
N GLY A 155 13.66 12.59 15.73
CA GLY A 155 13.39 11.19 15.43
C GLY A 155 14.61 10.46 14.89
N ARG A 156 14.43 9.17 14.62
CA ARG A 156 15.44 8.31 13.98
C ARG A 156 14.81 7.50 12.86
N LEU A 157 15.60 7.21 11.84
CA LEU A 157 15.25 6.30 10.75
C LEU A 157 16.33 5.22 10.62
N THR A 158 15.93 3.95 10.68
CA THR A 158 16.74 2.85 10.17
C THR A 158 16.23 2.50 8.77
N PHE A 159 17.07 2.70 7.77
CA PHE A 159 16.74 2.45 6.38
C PHE A 159 17.60 1.33 5.83
N ARG A 160 17.00 0.41 5.08
CA ARG A 160 17.73 -0.72 4.48
C ARG A 160 17.40 -0.83 3.00
N ILE A 161 18.44 -0.86 2.18
CA ILE A 161 18.34 -1.21 0.76
C ILE A 161 19.00 -2.56 0.49
N PHE A 162 18.62 -3.18 -0.62
CA PHE A 162 19.29 -4.34 -1.17
C PHE A 162 19.96 -3.94 -2.49
N LYS A 163 21.30 -4.03 -2.54
CA LYS A 163 22.11 -3.84 -3.75
C LYS A 163 22.42 -5.20 -4.34
N PHE A 164 22.03 -5.46 -5.58
CA PHE A 164 22.08 -6.80 -6.16
C PHE A 164 22.54 -6.81 -7.61
N ARG A 165 23.00 -7.97 -8.06
CA ARG A 165 23.38 -8.19 -9.46
C ARG A 165 22.13 -8.55 -10.26
N PRO A 166 21.69 -7.71 -11.23
CA PRO A 166 20.54 -8.04 -12.07
C PRO A 166 20.72 -9.37 -12.79
N GLY A 167 19.62 -10.10 -13.02
CA GLY A 167 19.64 -11.39 -13.74
C GLY A 167 20.21 -12.58 -12.94
N THR A 168 20.55 -12.40 -11.66
CA THR A 168 21.02 -13.49 -10.78
C THR A 168 19.98 -13.92 -9.75
N GLY A 169 18.73 -13.50 -9.90
CA GLY A 169 17.64 -13.91 -9.02
C GLY A 169 17.53 -15.42 -8.95
N ARG A 170 17.08 -15.97 -7.81
CA ARG A 170 16.59 -17.35 -7.84
C ARG A 170 15.49 -17.36 -8.89
N GLY A 171 15.70 -18.10 -9.98
CA GLY A 171 14.63 -18.38 -10.91
C GLY A 171 13.45 -18.82 -10.06
N ARG A 172 12.31 -18.13 -10.21
CA ARG A 172 11.06 -18.83 -9.95
C ARG A 172 11.18 -20.09 -10.80
N GLU A 173 11.09 -21.28 -10.23
CA GLU A 173 10.86 -22.45 -11.07
C GLU A 173 9.66 -22.05 -11.94
N GLU A 174 9.93 -21.75 -13.21
CA GLU A 174 8.88 -21.65 -14.19
C GLU A 174 8.22 -23.01 -14.08
N ALA A 175 6.94 -23.01 -13.65
CA ALA A 175 6.14 -24.21 -13.74
C ALA A 175 6.36 -24.74 -15.17
N PRO A 176 6.69 -26.04 -15.32
CA PRO A 176 7.17 -26.57 -16.59
C PRO A 176 6.27 -26.07 -17.71
N GLN A 177 6.83 -25.24 -18.60
CA GLN A 177 6.14 -24.82 -19.81
C GLN A 177 5.91 -26.08 -20.64
N ASP A 178 4.67 -26.53 -20.68
CA ASP A 178 4.25 -27.60 -21.56
C ASP A 178 4.38 -27.09 -23.00
N PRO A 179 5.29 -27.65 -23.82
CA PRO A 179 5.58 -27.16 -25.16
C PRO A 179 4.39 -27.50 -26.08
N GLY A 180 3.33 -26.69 -26.00
CA GLY A 180 2.09 -26.89 -26.71
C GLY A 180 0.88 -26.06 -26.24
N VAL A 181 1.01 -25.26 -25.18
CA VAL A 181 -0.07 -24.39 -24.67
C VAL A 181 0.23 -22.94 -25.06
N ASP A 182 -0.73 -22.25 -25.68
CA ASP A 182 -0.65 -20.80 -25.91
C ASP A 182 -0.30 -20.08 -24.58
N ASP A 183 0.67 -19.15 -24.62
CA ASP A 183 1.15 -18.41 -23.43
C ASP A 183 0.08 -17.47 -22.82
N GLU A 184 -1.06 -17.26 -23.49
CA GLU A 184 -2.15 -16.44 -22.97
C GLU A 184 -3.02 -17.28 -22.01
N PRO A 185 -3.12 -16.93 -20.71
CA PRO A 185 -3.95 -17.68 -19.79
C PRO A 185 -5.39 -17.74 -20.32
N PRO A 186 -6.05 -18.91 -20.22
CA PRO A 186 -7.38 -19.09 -20.79
C PRO A 186 -8.34 -18.05 -20.19
N ARG A 187 -9.12 -17.38 -21.04
CA ARG A 187 -10.09 -16.37 -20.57
C ARG A 187 -11.24 -17.04 -19.82
N ARG A 188 -11.89 -16.29 -18.91
CA ARG A 188 -13.12 -16.75 -18.23
C ARG A 188 -14.17 -17.18 -19.25
N PRO A 189 -14.96 -18.24 -18.98
CA PRO A 189 -16.08 -18.59 -19.83
C PRO A 189 -17.02 -17.39 -20.01
N ARG A 190 -17.37 -17.08 -21.27
CA ARG A 190 -18.30 -15.98 -21.57
C ARG A 190 -19.66 -16.28 -20.93
N PRO A 191 -20.24 -15.34 -20.16
CA PRO A 191 -21.60 -15.48 -19.69
C PRO A 191 -22.57 -15.64 -20.86
N ARG A 192 -23.67 -16.36 -20.63
CA ARG A 192 -24.78 -16.45 -21.57
C ARG A 192 -25.99 -15.77 -20.96
N TRP A 193 -26.66 -14.93 -21.75
CA TRP A 193 -27.90 -14.27 -21.35
C TRP A 193 -28.87 -14.20 -22.53
N ASN A 194 -30.14 -13.93 -22.22
CA ASN A 194 -31.21 -13.78 -23.19
C ASN A 194 -31.73 -12.32 -23.23
N GLN A 195 -32.74 -12.08 -24.07
CA GLN A 195 -33.33 -10.74 -24.22
C GLN A 195 -33.95 -10.21 -22.91
N ASP A 196 -34.51 -11.10 -22.08
CA ASP A 196 -35.16 -10.72 -20.81
C ASP A 196 -34.17 -10.18 -19.76
N GLN A 197 -32.88 -10.47 -19.94
CA GLN A 197 -31.80 -10.02 -19.07
C GLN A 197 -30.92 -8.93 -19.71
N ALA A 198 -31.20 -8.54 -20.96
CA ALA A 198 -30.34 -7.62 -21.73
C ALA A 198 -30.09 -6.30 -20.99
N TRP A 199 -31.12 -5.73 -20.36
CA TRP A 199 -31.05 -4.49 -19.59
C TRP A 199 -30.01 -4.54 -18.45
N HIS A 200 -29.80 -5.70 -17.83
CA HIS A 200 -28.82 -5.89 -16.76
C HIS A 200 -27.40 -5.89 -17.31
N TRP A 201 -27.15 -6.63 -18.40
CA TRP A 201 -25.83 -6.71 -19.04
C TRP A 201 -25.43 -5.40 -19.72
N GLU A 202 -26.39 -4.69 -20.33
CA GLU A 202 -26.21 -3.32 -20.79
C GLU A 202 -25.85 -2.40 -19.62
N GLY A 203 -26.49 -2.59 -18.45
CA GLY A 203 -26.12 -1.87 -17.23
C GLY A 203 -24.68 -2.13 -16.82
N LEU A 204 -24.27 -3.39 -16.74
CA LEU A 204 -22.88 -3.74 -16.35
C LEU A 204 -21.85 -3.13 -17.31
N ARG A 205 -22.13 -3.12 -18.62
CA ARG A 205 -21.28 -2.48 -19.62
C ARG A 205 -21.15 -0.97 -19.42
N GLU A 206 -22.22 -0.31 -18.98
CA GLU A 206 -22.22 1.11 -18.60
C GLU A 206 -21.78 1.34 -17.13
N ARG A 207 -21.25 0.31 -16.45
CA ARG A 207 -20.85 0.33 -15.03
C ARG A 207 -22.00 0.73 -14.10
N GLU A 208 -23.21 0.24 -14.40
CA GLU A 208 -24.41 0.36 -13.59
C GLU A 208 -24.88 -1.03 -13.12
N LEU A 209 -24.90 -1.25 -11.80
CA LEU A 209 -25.54 -2.45 -11.25
C LEU A 209 -27.06 -2.25 -11.21
N ARG A 210 -27.74 -2.62 -12.29
CA ARG A 210 -29.20 -2.50 -12.39
C ARG A 210 -29.89 -3.67 -11.69
N ILE A 211 -30.88 -3.36 -10.85
CA ILE A 211 -31.74 -4.30 -10.11
C ILE A 211 -33.18 -4.17 -10.60
N GLN A 212 -33.82 -5.30 -10.88
CA GLN A 212 -35.19 -5.32 -11.41
C GLN A 212 -36.17 -4.81 -10.37
N ARG A 213 -37.11 -3.98 -10.83
CA ARG A 213 -38.23 -3.46 -10.03
C ARG A 213 -39.55 -3.70 -10.75
N PHE A 214 -40.51 -4.34 -10.09
CA PHE A 214 -41.88 -4.41 -10.61
C PHE A 214 -42.58 -3.06 -10.46
N THR A 215 -43.20 -2.55 -11.52
CA THR A 215 -43.73 -1.17 -11.55
C THR A 215 -45.05 -1.02 -10.79
N ASP A 216 -45.80 -2.11 -10.64
CA ASP A 216 -47.08 -2.15 -9.92
C ASP A 216 -46.91 -2.15 -8.39
N SER A 217 -45.88 -2.83 -7.90
CA SER A 217 -45.61 -3.04 -6.47
C SER A 217 -44.43 -2.24 -5.94
N GLY A 218 -43.55 -1.77 -6.82
CA GLY A 218 -42.26 -1.18 -6.48
C GLY A 218 -41.24 -2.18 -5.92
N ARG A 219 -41.55 -3.49 -5.92
CA ARG A 219 -40.71 -4.54 -5.34
C ARG A 219 -39.43 -4.71 -6.15
N LEU A 220 -38.30 -4.69 -5.45
CA LEU A 220 -37.01 -5.08 -6.00
C LEU A 220 -36.83 -6.60 -5.91
N VAL A 221 -36.33 -7.21 -6.98
CA VAL A 221 -36.05 -8.65 -7.02
C VAL A 221 -34.68 -8.96 -7.62
N HIS A 222 -34.01 -9.93 -7.02
CA HIS A 222 -32.83 -10.58 -7.56
C HIS A 222 -32.83 -12.06 -7.13
N PRO A 223 -32.54 -13.02 -8.04
CA PRO A 223 -32.29 -12.86 -9.48
C PRO A 223 -33.52 -12.32 -10.23
N PRO A 224 -33.35 -11.77 -11.46
CA PRO A 224 -34.48 -11.30 -12.27
C PRO A 224 -35.55 -12.38 -12.47
N ALA A 225 -36.81 -11.99 -12.34
CA ALA A 225 -37.98 -12.84 -12.47
C ALA A 225 -38.97 -12.30 -13.51
N ASN A 226 -39.70 -13.20 -14.17
CA ASN A 226 -40.66 -12.79 -15.21
C ASN A 226 -41.94 -12.14 -14.64
N ALA A 227 -42.30 -12.48 -13.40
CA ALA A 227 -43.51 -12.01 -12.74
C ALA A 227 -43.23 -11.69 -11.26
N ASP A 228 -43.92 -10.69 -10.71
CA ASP A 228 -43.84 -10.38 -9.28
C ASP A 228 -44.33 -11.59 -8.46
N PRO A 229 -43.57 -12.05 -7.45
CA PRO A 229 -43.93 -13.24 -6.67
C PRO A 229 -45.19 -13.07 -5.82
N VAL A 230 -45.69 -11.84 -5.66
CA VAL A 230 -46.86 -11.48 -4.86
C VAL A 230 -48.02 -11.02 -5.74
N THR A 231 -47.79 -10.09 -6.66
CA THR A 231 -48.89 -9.53 -7.51
C THR A 231 -49.08 -10.29 -8.82
N HIS A 232 -48.09 -11.08 -9.24
CA HIS A 232 -48.01 -11.69 -10.56
C HIS A 232 -48.02 -10.69 -11.73
N GLY A 233 -47.77 -9.41 -11.46
CA GLY A 233 -47.54 -8.39 -12.47
C GLY A 233 -46.27 -8.71 -13.27
N MET A 234 -46.29 -8.45 -14.57
CA MET A 234 -45.16 -8.72 -15.49
C MET A 234 -44.38 -7.43 -15.83
N ASP A 235 -45.01 -6.28 -15.64
CA ASP A 235 -44.44 -4.98 -15.95
C ASP A 235 -43.34 -4.63 -14.95
N HIS A 236 -42.14 -4.39 -15.46
CA HIS A 236 -40.98 -4.07 -14.65
C HIS A 236 -40.09 -3.04 -15.35
N ASP A 237 -39.35 -2.30 -14.53
CA ASP A 237 -38.20 -1.49 -14.92
C ASP A 237 -37.00 -1.88 -14.03
N TRP A 238 -36.05 -0.97 -13.85
CA TRP A 238 -34.91 -1.18 -12.96
C TRP A 238 -34.57 0.07 -12.15
N VAL A 239 -33.87 -0.16 -11.05
CA VAL A 239 -33.13 0.87 -10.31
C VAL A 239 -31.63 0.61 -10.46
N VAL A 240 -30.82 1.67 -10.47
CA VAL A 240 -29.36 1.54 -10.36
C VAL A 240 -29.04 1.43 -8.87
N ALA A 241 -28.44 0.32 -8.46
CA ALA A 241 -28.02 0.11 -7.08
C ALA A 241 -26.87 1.06 -6.71
N SER A 242 -26.82 1.41 -5.43
CA SER A 242 -25.73 2.18 -4.81
C SER A 242 -24.36 1.53 -4.96
N GLY A 243 -24.33 0.21 -5.15
CA GLY A 243 -23.12 -0.60 -5.13
C GLY A 243 -22.60 -0.90 -3.73
N ARG A 244 -23.31 -0.49 -2.67
CA ARG A 244 -22.95 -0.80 -1.28
C ARG A 244 -23.75 -1.99 -0.76
N GLY A 245 -23.12 -2.78 0.09
CA GLY A 245 -23.77 -3.91 0.73
C GLY A 245 -22.96 -4.49 1.87
N THR A 246 -23.42 -5.62 2.40
CA THR A 246 -22.72 -6.39 3.44
C THR A 246 -22.56 -7.84 3.02
N LEU A 247 -21.48 -8.47 3.47
CA LEU A 247 -21.25 -9.89 3.20
C LEU A 247 -22.22 -10.76 4.02
N TYR A 248 -23.28 -11.29 3.40
CA TYR A 248 -24.26 -12.11 4.10
C TYR A 248 -23.76 -13.53 4.36
N SER A 249 -23.12 -14.15 3.37
CA SER A 249 -22.49 -15.48 3.47
C SER A 249 -21.49 -15.68 2.34
N TRP A 250 -20.55 -16.61 2.46
CA TRP A 250 -19.60 -16.90 1.37
C TRP A 250 -19.11 -18.35 1.36
N THR A 251 -18.52 -18.75 0.24
CA THR A 251 -17.77 -20.00 0.08
C THR A 251 -16.57 -19.78 -0.84
N ALA A 252 -15.48 -20.53 -0.64
CA ALA A 252 -14.29 -20.50 -1.50
C ALA A 252 -13.98 -21.92 -2.00
N PRO A 253 -14.56 -22.36 -3.13
CA PRO A 253 -14.21 -23.64 -3.72
C PRO A 253 -12.72 -23.70 -4.10
N GLU A 254 -12.01 -24.67 -3.55
CA GLU A 254 -10.57 -24.88 -3.83
C GLU A 254 -10.31 -25.84 -5.00
N HIS A 255 -11.12 -26.91 -5.13
CA HIS A 255 -10.91 -27.97 -6.13
C HIS A 255 -12.23 -28.51 -6.73
N PRO A 256 -12.25 -28.92 -8.02
CA PRO A 256 -11.18 -28.72 -9.00
C PRO A 256 -11.11 -27.25 -9.45
N GLN A 257 -9.90 -26.77 -9.75
CA GLN A 257 -9.72 -25.44 -10.32
C GLN A 257 -10.13 -25.45 -11.80
N VAL A 258 -10.85 -24.41 -12.23
CA VAL A 258 -11.35 -24.26 -13.60
C VAL A 258 -10.45 -23.26 -14.34
N PRO A 259 -9.96 -23.62 -15.54
CA PRO A 259 -9.18 -22.70 -16.37
C PRO A 259 -9.87 -21.35 -16.56
N GLY A 260 -9.10 -20.27 -16.37
CA GLY A 260 -9.52 -18.89 -16.54
C GLY A 260 -10.11 -18.20 -15.31
N PHE A 261 -10.21 -18.90 -14.17
CA PHE A 261 -10.53 -18.26 -12.89
C PHE A 261 -9.29 -18.09 -12.02
N ASP A 262 -9.26 -16.99 -11.29
CA ASP A 262 -8.25 -16.70 -10.27
C ASP A 262 -8.67 -17.34 -8.94
N TYR A 263 -7.71 -17.92 -8.23
CA TYR A 263 -7.92 -18.60 -6.95
C TYR A 263 -7.14 -17.92 -5.81
N PRO A 264 -7.67 -17.86 -4.58
CA PRO A 264 -8.94 -18.42 -4.12
C PRO A 264 -10.17 -17.73 -4.74
N LEU A 265 -11.09 -18.52 -5.30
CA LEU A 265 -12.31 -18.00 -5.93
C LEU A 265 -13.38 -17.80 -4.85
N VAL A 266 -13.39 -16.65 -4.20
CA VAL A 266 -14.42 -16.34 -3.20
C VAL A 266 -15.73 -16.01 -3.90
N VAL A 267 -16.78 -16.75 -3.56
CA VAL A 267 -18.16 -16.51 -4.01
C VAL A 267 -18.96 -16.04 -2.81
N GLY A 268 -19.33 -14.76 -2.82
CA GLY A 268 -20.13 -14.13 -1.78
C GLY A 268 -21.59 -13.98 -2.18
N LEU A 269 -22.47 -14.12 -1.20
CA LEU A 269 -23.83 -13.58 -1.24
C LEU A 269 -23.79 -12.22 -0.55
N VAL A 270 -23.96 -11.16 -1.33
CA VAL A 270 -23.93 -9.77 -0.85
C VAL A 270 -25.36 -9.29 -0.64
N GLU A 271 -25.67 -8.82 0.56
CA GLU A 271 -26.94 -8.13 0.84
C GLU A 271 -26.74 -6.64 0.54
N LEU A 272 -27.34 -6.15 -0.54
CA LEU A 272 -27.25 -4.77 -0.97
C LEU A 272 -28.09 -3.86 -0.06
N GLU A 273 -27.76 -2.57 0.01
CA GLU A 273 -28.55 -1.58 0.77
C GLU A 273 -30.02 -1.51 0.31
N GLU A 274 -30.28 -1.85 -0.95
CA GLU A 274 -31.63 -1.93 -1.52
C GLU A 274 -32.45 -3.12 -0.99
N GLY A 275 -31.86 -4.00 -0.18
CA GLY A 275 -32.53 -5.12 0.50
C GLY A 275 -32.61 -6.43 -0.30
N VAL A 276 -32.02 -6.47 -1.50
CA VAL A 276 -31.88 -7.71 -2.30
C VAL A 276 -30.52 -8.35 -2.08
N ARG A 277 -30.41 -9.65 -2.35
CA ARG A 277 -29.14 -10.39 -2.27
C ARG A 277 -28.63 -10.76 -3.65
N LEU A 278 -27.34 -10.54 -3.88
CA LEU A 278 -26.66 -10.74 -5.15
C LEU A 278 -25.48 -11.69 -4.96
N VAL A 279 -25.37 -12.71 -5.81
CA VAL A 279 -24.17 -13.55 -5.86
C VAL A 279 -23.10 -12.85 -6.70
N SER A 280 -21.90 -12.73 -6.16
CA SER A 280 -20.76 -12.10 -6.86
C SER A 280 -19.43 -12.64 -6.33
N ASN A 281 -18.33 -12.35 -7.04
CA ASN A 281 -17.01 -12.59 -6.51
C ASN A 281 -16.65 -11.51 -5.48
N VAL A 282 -16.08 -11.93 -4.35
CA VAL A 282 -15.47 -11.00 -3.39
C VAL A 282 -13.96 -11.02 -3.62
N VAL A 283 -13.36 -9.87 -3.89
CA VAL A 283 -11.95 -9.73 -4.24
C VAL A 283 -11.23 -8.77 -3.29
N GLY A 284 -9.91 -8.72 -3.37
CA GLY A 284 -9.09 -7.79 -2.57
C GLY A 284 -8.79 -8.28 -1.15
N LEU A 285 -9.24 -9.47 -0.74
CA LEU A 285 -8.85 -10.12 0.52
C LEU A 285 -8.67 -11.63 0.35
N PRO A 286 -7.75 -12.24 1.13
CA PRO A 286 -7.73 -13.68 1.31
C PRO A 286 -8.95 -14.13 2.12
N SER A 287 -9.36 -15.38 1.94
CA SER A 287 -10.60 -15.93 2.52
C SER A 287 -10.60 -15.98 4.05
N ASP A 288 -9.44 -16.05 4.71
CA ASP A 288 -9.28 -16.05 6.17
C ASP A 288 -9.42 -14.66 6.83
N GLN A 289 -9.53 -13.62 6.00
CA GLN A 289 -9.80 -12.23 6.42
C GLN A 289 -11.24 -11.79 6.14
N LEU A 290 -12.09 -12.67 5.59
CA LEU A 290 -13.51 -12.38 5.35
C LEU A 290 -14.35 -12.59 6.60
N GLU A 291 -15.18 -11.59 6.92
CA GLU A 291 -16.08 -11.63 8.06
C GLU A 291 -17.52 -11.42 7.59
N ILE A 292 -18.44 -12.26 8.09
CA ILE A 292 -19.87 -12.07 7.81
C ILE A 292 -20.32 -10.72 8.41
N GLY A 293 -21.06 -9.96 7.63
CA GLY A 293 -21.49 -8.61 7.96
C GLY A 293 -20.50 -7.51 7.58
N MET A 294 -19.31 -7.84 7.08
CA MET A 294 -18.36 -6.81 6.67
C MET A 294 -18.92 -5.95 5.52
N PRO A 295 -18.68 -4.63 5.54
CA PRO A 295 -19.15 -3.74 4.49
C PRO A 295 -18.38 -4.00 3.19
N LEU A 296 -19.10 -4.05 2.08
CA LEU A 296 -18.57 -4.27 0.76
C LEU A 296 -19.02 -3.15 -0.19
N GLU A 297 -18.17 -2.87 -1.17
CA GLU A 297 -18.47 -1.96 -2.27
C GLU A 297 -18.25 -2.64 -3.63
N LEU A 298 -19.05 -2.22 -4.59
CA LEU A 298 -19.04 -2.68 -5.97
C LEU A 298 -17.73 -2.27 -6.65
N CYS A 299 -17.06 -3.24 -7.27
CA CYS A 299 -15.96 -3.03 -8.19
C CYS A 299 -16.22 -3.80 -9.48
N TRP A 300 -15.36 -3.59 -10.49
CA TRP A 300 -15.61 -4.06 -11.84
C TRP A 300 -14.48 -4.95 -12.33
N LEU A 301 -14.85 -6.01 -13.04
CA LEU A 301 -13.93 -6.83 -13.82
C LEU A 301 -14.30 -6.73 -15.30
N ASP A 302 -13.42 -6.15 -16.10
CA ASP A 302 -13.50 -6.20 -17.56
C ASP A 302 -12.98 -7.56 -18.03
N SER A 303 -13.90 -8.53 -18.11
CA SER A 303 -13.57 -9.93 -18.41
C SER A 303 -13.29 -10.16 -19.90
N HIS A 304 -13.90 -9.37 -20.77
CA HIS A 304 -13.73 -9.37 -22.22
C HIS A 304 -13.95 -7.95 -22.73
N ASP A 305 -13.54 -7.65 -23.96
CA ASP A 305 -13.69 -6.33 -24.60
C ASP A 305 -15.12 -5.75 -24.55
N ASP A 306 -16.13 -6.61 -24.48
CA ASP A 306 -17.56 -6.27 -24.45
C ASP A 306 -18.29 -6.76 -23.18
N VAL A 307 -17.58 -7.37 -22.22
CA VAL A 307 -18.19 -7.96 -21.01
C VAL A 307 -17.51 -7.43 -19.76
N THR A 308 -18.25 -6.59 -19.03
CA THR A 308 -17.93 -6.14 -17.67
C THR A 308 -18.77 -6.92 -16.67
N LEU A 309 -18.16 -7.36 -15.58
CA LEU A 309 -18.81 -8.10 -14.50
C LEU A 309 -18.75 -7.29 -13.20
N HIS A 310 -19.81 -7.34 -12.41
CA HIS A 310 -19.79 -6.85 -11.04
C HIS A 310 -18.98 -7.80 -10.15
N GLN A 311 -18.13 -7.20 -9.33
CA GLN A 311 -17.45 -7.83 -8.21
C GLN A 311 -17.67 -6.98 -6.97
N PHE A 312 -17.33 -7.51 -5.80
CA PHE A 312 -17.33 -6.74 -4.57
C PHE A 312 -15.96 -6.81 -3.91
N ARG A 313 -15.55 -5.73 -3.29
CA ARG A 313 -14.35 -5.65 -2.44
C ARG A 313 -14.75 -5.08 -1.07
N PRO A 314 -13.92 -5.21 -0.03
CA PRO A 314 -14.17 -4.50 1.23
C PRO A 314 -14.42 -3.02 0.94
N ALA A 315 -15.44 -2.44 1.57
CA ALA A 315 -15.65 -1.00 1.46
C ALA A 315 -14.48 -0.26 2.11
N GLN A 316 -14.09 0.89 1.54
CA GLN A 316 -13.12 1.75 2.21
C GLN A 316 -13.68 2.18 3.58
N PRO A 317 -12.95 1.96 4.68
CA PRO A 317 -13.44 2.32 5.99
C PRO A 317 -13.49 3.84 6.13
N GLY A 318 -14.58 4.34 6.69
CA GLY A 318 -14.66 5.73 7.11
C GLY A 318 -13.67 6.00 8.25
N ARG A 319 -13.12 7.21 8.26
CA ARG A 319 -12.36 7.71 9.41
C ARG A 319 -13.26 7.76 10.65
N ARG A 320 -12.72 7.40 11.81
CA ARG A 320 -13.45 7.48 13.08
C ARG A 320 -13.67 8.95 13.49
N ASP A 321 -14.83 9.23 14.08
CA ASP A 321 -15.20 10.58 14.56
C ASP A 321 -14.47 11.01 15.86
N GLY A 322 -13.90 10.05 16.60
CA GLY A 322 -13.20 10.31 17.86
C GLY A 322 -12.00 9.38 18.05
N THR A 323 -11.23 9.64 19.10
CA THR A 323 -10.02 8.86 19.42
C THR A 323 -10.34 7.68 20.33
N LEU A 324 -9.92 6.49 19.92
CA LEU A 324 -9.94 5.28 20.75
C LEU A 324 -9.24 5.53 22.08
N ARG A 325 -9.84 5.03 23.15
CA ARG A 325 -9.24 4.95 24.47
C ARG A 325 -8.63 3.59 24.69
N ARG A 326 -7.66 3.52 25.60
CA ARG A 326 -6.93 2.29 25.91
C ARG A 326 -7.84 1.10 26.23
N GLY A 327 -8.89 1.32 27.02
CA GLY A 327 -9.84 0.28 27.44
C GLY A 327 -10.80 -0.17 26.34
N GLU A 328 -10.80 0.49 25.18
CA GLU A 328 -11.62 0.14 24.02
C GLU A 328 -10.89 -0.78 23.04
N VAL A 329 -9.62 -1.12 23.31
CA VAL A 329 -8.77 -1.91 22.42
C VAL A 329 -8.21 -3.14 23.14
N ALA A 330 -8.35 -4.30 22.50
CA ALA A 330 -7.84 -5.57 22.99
C ALA A 330 -6.91 -6.24 21.98
N VAL A 331 -5.98 -7.05 22.50
CA VAL A 331 -5.15 -7.93 21.67
C VAL A 331 -6.03 -8.88 20.87
N GLY A 332 -5.79 -8.96 19.57
CA GLY A 332 -6.60 -9.72 18.62
C GLY A 332 -7.65 -8.90 17.87
N ASP A 333 -7.91 -7.65 18.28
CA ASP A 333 -8.81 -6.76 17.54
C ASP A 333 -8.28 -6.54 16.11
N ARG A 334 -9.16 -6.73 15.13
CA ARG A 334 -8.85 -6.53 13.72
C ARG A 334 -9.24 -5.13 13.28
N LEU A 335 -8.34 -4.49 12.53
CA LEU A 335 -8.64 -3.22 11.89
C LEU A 335 -9.53 -3.47 10.66
N PRO A 336 -10.48 -2.57 10.35
CA PRO A 336 -11.23 -2.65 9.10
C PRO A 336 -10.29 -2.70 7.89
N PRO A 337 -10.44 -3.68 7.00
CA PRO A 337 -9.67 -3.71 5.76
C PRO A 337 -9.86 -2.43 4.95
N CYS A 338 -8.78 -1.89 4.39
CA CYS A 338 -8.83 -0.66 3.60
C CYS A 338 -8.25 -0.92 2.21
N PRO A 339 -9.09 -1.09 1.17
CA PRO A 339 -8.59 -1.01 -0.20
C PRO A 339 -8.03 0.39 -0.47
N VAL A 340 -6.94 0.44 -1.22
CA VAL A 340 -6.30 1.66 -1.70
C VAL A 340 -6.07 1.48 -3.19
N ASP A 341 -6.78 2.27 -3.99
CA ASP A 341 -6.58 2.32 -5.44
C ASP A 341 -5.20 2.93 -5.72
N VAL A 342 -4.29 2.12 -6.26
CA VAL A 342 -2.95 2.56 -6.62
C VAL A 342 -3.05 3.23 -7.98
N THR A 343 -3.43 4.51 -7.98
CA THR A 343 -3.53 5.28 -9.21
C THR A 343 -2.16 5.85 -9.60
N ARG A 344 -1.98 6.18 -10.89
CA ARG A 344 -0.78 6.93 -11.30
C ARG A 344 -0.68 8.29 -10.59
N GLU A 345 -1.81 8.91 -10.27
CA GLU A 345 -1.86 10.14 -9.49
C GLU A 345 -1.28 9.95 -8.08
N LEU A 346 -1.67 8.88 -7.37
CA LEU A 346 -1.11 8.57 -6.06
C LEU A 346 0.40 8.29 -6.14
N VAL A 347 0.85 7.53 -7.14
CA VAL A 347 2.28 7.18 -7.32
C VAL A 347 3.13 8.43 -7.58
N VAL A 348 2.76 9.24 -8.59
CA VAL A 348 3.54 10.41 -9.01
C VAL A 348 3.38 11.57 -8.02
N GLY A 349 2.15 11.81 -7.55
CA GLY A 349 1.85 12.81 -6.54
C GLY A 349 2.54 12.49 -5.22
N GLY A 350 2.53 11.21 -4.81
CA GLY A 350 3.21 10.73 -3.61
C GLY A 350 4.72 10.93 -3.66
N ALA A 351 5.37 10.60 -4.77
CA ALA A 351 6.79 10.88 -4.98
C ALA A 351 7.11 12.38 -4.86
N THR A 352 6.29 13.23 -5.49
CA THR A 352 6.45 14.68 -5.45
C THR A 352 6.26 15.24 -4.04
N ALA A 353 5.19 14.85 -3.36
CA ALA A 353 4.85 15.32 -2.02
C ALA A 353 5.84 14.85 -0.94
N THR A 354 6.60 13.81 -1.22
CA THR A 354 7.63 13.26 -0.33
C THR A 354 9.04 13.66 -0.74
N PHE A 355 9.18 14.56 -1.72
CA PHE A 355 10.45 15.06 -2.26
C PHE A 355 11.39 13.95 -2.76
N ASP A 356 10.81 12.82 -3.21
CA ASP A 356 11.56 11.70 -3.75
C ASP A 356 11.69 11.83 -5.27
N GLY A 357 12.73 12.54 -5.70
CA GLY A 357 13.03 12.78 -7.12
C GLY A 357 13.65 11.58 -7.84
N GLN A 358 13.49 10.34 -7.36
CA GLN A 358 13.91 9.17 -8.13
C GLN A 358 12.96 8.94 -9.32
N ASP A 359 13.55 8.91 -10.52
CA ASP A 359 12.88 8.78 -11.83
C ASP A 359 11.86 7.64 -11.94
N VAL A 360 12.09 6.47 -11.32
CA VAL A 360 11.18 5.31 -11.40
C VAL A 360 9.81 5.55 -10.77
N HIS A 361 9.62 6.66 -10.06
CA HIS A 361 8.35 7.02 -9.43
C HIS A 361 7.52 8.01 -10.26
N HIS A 362 8.11 8.64 -11.29
CA HIS A 362 7.45 9.70 -12.05
C HIS A 362 7.73 9.71 -13.56
N ASP A 363 8.72 8.95 -14.04
CA ASP A 363 9.03 8.78 -15.45
C ASP A 363 8.81 7.30 -15.89
N PRO A 364 7.72 7.02 -16.62
CA PRO A 364 7.44 5.69 -17.15
C PRO A 364 8.52 5.15 -18.12
N ALA A 365 9.20 6.02 -18.87
CA ALA A 365 10.26 5.61 -19.77
C ALA A 365 11.52 5.20 -18.98
N ALA A 366 11.89 5.96 -17.96
CA ALA A 366 12.99 5.61 -17.06
C ALA A 366 12.71 4.32 -16.28
N ALA A 367 11.48 4.14 -15.79
CA ALA A 367 11.04 2.90 -15.13
C ALA A 367 11.19 1.68 -16.07
N ARG A 368 10.70 1.78 -17.31
CA ARG A 368 10.83 0.72 -18.32
C ARG A 368 12.27 0.44 -18.73
N ALA A 369 13.10 1.47 -18.83
CA ALA A 369 14.54 1.31 -19.09
C ALA A 369 15.25 0.51 -17.98
N LYS A 370 14.67 0.48 -16.77
CA LYS A 370 15.16 -0.31 -15.61
C LYS A 370 14.42 -1.65 -15.44
N GLY A 371 13.61 -2.05 -16.42
CA GLY A 371 12.92 -3.34 -16.45
C GLY A 371 11.62 -3.40 -15.65
N LEU A 372 11.08 -2.27 -15.22
CA LEU A 372 9.76 -2.20 -14.58
C LEU A 372 8.66 -2.06 -15.65
N PRO A 373 7.45 -2.62 -15.44
CA PRO A 373 6.34 -2.48 -16.40
C PRO A 373 5.84 -1.03 -16.52
N ASP A 374 5.87 -0.30 -15.39
CA ASP A 374 5.51 1.11 -15.27
C ASP A 374 6.19 1.72 -14.02
N VAL A 375 5.91 2.99 -13.72
CA VAL A 375 6.29 3.64 -12.47
C VAL A 375 5.84 2.81 -11.25
N ILE A 376 6.60 2.92 -10.17
CA ILE A 376 6.33 2.21 -8.90
C ILE A 376 6.12 3.19 -7.77
N MET A 377 5.25 2.83 -6.82
CA MET A 377 5.06 3.60 -5.60
C MET A 377 6.30 3.57 -4.72
N ASN A 378 6.74 4.73 -4.23
CA ASN A 378 7.88 4.81 -3.31
C ASN A 378 7.49 4.39 -1.87
N ILE A 379 8.51 4.09 -1.07
CA ILE A 379 8.33 3.66 0.32
C ILE A 379 7.76 4.77 1.21
N LEU A 380 8.03 6.04 0.90
CA LEU A 380 7.52 7.18 1.66
C LEU A 380 6.00 7.32 1.49
N THR A 381 5.47 7.14 0.28
CA THR A 381 4.02 7.09 0.02
C THR A 381 3.39 5.91 0.73
N SER A 382 4.03 4.74 0.68
CA SER A 382 3.57 3.55 1.42
C SER A 382 3.48 3.82 2.92
N SER A 383 4.48 4.50 3.49
CA SER A 383 4.50 4.91 4.90
C SER A 383 3.36 5.87 5.23
N GLY A 384 3.13 6.87 4.36
CA GLY A 384 2.06 7.85 4.52
C GLY A 384 0.67 7.23 4.50
N VAL A 385 0.39 6.38 3.51
CA VAL A 385 -0.89 5.68 3.38
C VAL A 385 -1.17 4.76 4.58
N VAL A 386 -0.15 4.04 5.06
CA VAL A 386 -0.27 3.19 6.26
C VAL A 386 -0.49 4.04 7.52
N ALA A 387 0.31 5.10 7.73
CA ALA A 387 0.17 5.97 8.90
C ALA A 387 -1.20 6.64 8.94
N ARG A 388 -1.69 7.14 7.79
CA ARG A 388 -3.03 7.70 7.65
C ARG A 388 -4.10 6.69 8.06
N TRP A 389 -4.07 5.48 7.49
CA TRP A 389 -5.07 4.44 7.81
C TRP A 389 -5.05 4.03 9.29
N LEU A 390 -3.87 3.90 9.89
CA LEU A 390 -3.75 3.63 11.33
C LEU A 390 -4.32 4.79 12.16
N GLY A 391 -4.05 6.04 11.75
CA GLY A 391 -4.63 7.24 12.36
C GLY A 391 -6.14 7.33 12.18
N ASP A 392 -6.68 6.95 11.03
CA ASP A 392 -8.12 6.93 10.76
C ASP A 392 -8.86 5.93 11.67
N TRP A 393 -8.23 4.80 11.95
CA TRP A 393 -8.73 3.79 12.88
C TRP A 393 -8.65 4.25 14.34
N ALA A 394 -7.49 4.80 14.74
CA ALA A 394 -7.20 5.18 16.12
C ALA A 394 -7.85 6.51 16.55
N GLY A 395 -7.96 7.47 15.63
CA GLY A 395 -8.45 8.83 15.83
C GLY A 395 -7.36 9.86 16.12
N ASP A 396 -7.76 11.14 16.18
CA ASP A 396 -6.85 12.29 16.02
C ASP A 396 -5.83 12.51 17.13
N ASP A 397 -6.16 12.08 18.35
CA ASP A 397 -5.28 12.25 19.51
C ASP A 397 -4.32 11.06 19.69
N ALA A 398 -4.36 10.06 18.80
CA ALA A 398 -3.41 8.96 18.83
C ALA A 398 -2.02 9.45 18.41
N GLU A 399 -1.00 9.11 19.19
CA GLU A 399 0.38 9.50 18.91
C GLU A 399 1.22 8.31 18.45
N PHE A 400 1.95 8.46 17.36
CA PHE A 400 2.87 7.43 16.89
C PHE A 400 4.19 7.49 17.67
N ARG A 401 4.62 6.36 18.25
CA ARG A 401 5.99 6.18 18.76
C ARG A 401 6.93 5.75 17.66
N ASN A 402 6.45 4.90 16.76
CA ASN A 402 7.20 4.42 15.61
C ASN A 402 6.27 4.00 14.46
N LEU A 403 6.89 3.83 13.29
CA LEU A 403 6.31 3.16 12.14
C LEU A 403 7.42 2.31 11.50
N ARG A 404 7.29 0.99 11.61
CA ARG A 404 8.26 0.04 11.08
C ARG A 404 7.68 -0.65 9.88
N ILE A 405 8.28 -0.49 8.70
CA ILE A 405 7.79 -1.10 7.47
C ILE A 405 8.88 -1.90 6.75
N GLY A 406 8.47 -3.05 6.21
CA GLY A 406 9.20 -3.84 5.24
C GLY A 406 8.43 -3.90 3.92
N LEU A 407 9.16 -3.81 2.81
CA LEU A 407 8.61 -3.94 1.47
C LEU A 407 8.79 -5.36 0.92
N GLY A 408 7.81 -5.78 0.13
CA GLY A 408 7.82 -7.00 -0.67
C GLY A 408 7.72 -6.69 -2.15
N VAL A 409 6.60 -7.05 -2.78
CA VAL A 409 6.35 -6.77 -4.21
C VAL A 409 6.05 -5.29 -4.44
N SER A 410 6.25 -4.79 -5.66
CA SER A 410 5.99 -3.39 -6.01
C SER A 410 4.50 -3.09 -6.17
N ASN A 411 4.11 -1.87 -5.85
CA ASN A 411 2.81 -1.30 -6.21
C ASN A 411 2.93 -0.54 -7.53
N HIS A 412 1.98 -0.78 -8.43
CA HIS A 412 1.92 -0.20 -9.77
C HIS A 412 0.57 0.50 -9.99
N PRO A 413 0.52 1.52 -10.88
CA PRO A 413 -0.74 2.09 -11.33
C PRO A 413 -1.75 1.03 -11.78
N ASP A 414 -3.03 1.30 -11.54
CA ASP A 414 -4.18 0.48 -11.94
C ASP A 414 -4.34 -0.84 -11.15
N ASP A 415 -3.56 -1.02 -10.07
CA ASP A 415 -3.72 -2.09 -9.09
C ASP A 415 -4.46 -1.58 -7.83
N VAL A 416 -4.89 -2.49 -6.96
CA VAL A 416 -5.49 -2.20 -5.66
C VAL A 416 -4.64 -2.86 -4.59
N MET A 417 -4.17 -2.06 -3.63
CA MET A 417 -3.54 -2.57 -2.42
C MET A 417 -4.56 -2.57 -1.28
N THR A 418 -4.85 -3.72 -0.68
CA THR A 418 -5.69 -3.78 0.52
C THR A 418 -4.83 -3.87 1.77
N LEU A 419 -4.98 -2.88 2.65
CA LEU A 419 -4.40 -2.87 3.99
C LEU A 419 -5.27 -3.67 4.96
N THR A 420 -4.61 -4.46 5.81
CA THR A 420 -5.21 -5.19 6.93
C THR A 420 -4.29 -5.12 8.13
N GLY A 421 -4.85 -5.28 9.34
CA GLY A 421 -4.05 -5.22 10.56
C GLY A 421 -4.76 -5.81 11.77
N THR A 422 -3.96 -6.06 12.80
CA THR A 422 -4.41 -6.67 14.05
C THR A 422 -3.60 -6.10 15.21
N VAL A 423 -4.28 -5.87 16.33
CA VAL A 423 -3.62 -5.48 17.57
C VAL A 423 -2.87 -6.69 18.14
N GLU A 424 -1.55 -6.60 18.24
CA GLU A 424 -0.69 -7.69 18.73
C GLU A 424 -0.35 -7.55 20.22
N ALA A 425 -0.26 -6.32 20.72
CA ALA A 425 0.07 -6.05 22.11
C ALA A 425 -0.60 -4.76 22.62
N CYS A 426 -0.95 -4.76 23.91
CA CYS A 426 -1.35 -3.57 24.66
C CYS A 426 -0.47 -3.51 25.92
N GLU A 427 0.50 -2.59 25.95
CA GLU A 427 1.48 -2.44 27.03
C GLU A 427 1.48 -1.01 27.55
N GLY A 428 1.02 -0.81 28.80
CA GLY A 428 0.86 0.55 29.28
C GLY A 428 -0.06 1.33 28.34
N ASP A 429 0.33 2.55 27.98
CA ASP A 429 -0.39 3.45 27.08
C ASP A 429 -0.22 3.12 25.59
N THR A 430 0.62 2.13 25.31
CA THR A 430 1.01 1.76 23.95
C THR A 430 0.20 0.57 23.44
N VAL A 431 -0.34 0.73 22.25
CA VAL A 431 -0.96 -0.34 21.45
C VAL A 431 -0.06 -0.61 20.25
N THR A 432 0.38 -1.85 20.11
CA THR A 432 1.13 -2.31 18.93
C THR A 432 0.18 -2.94 17.93
N VAL A 433 0.13 -2.37 16.72
CA VAL A 433 -0.66 -2.87 15.61
C VAL A 433 0.27 -3.43 14.55
N ALA A 434 0.16 -4.72 14.26
CA ALA A 434 0.77 -5.29 13.07
C ALA A 434 -0.13 -5.12 11.86
N PHE A 435 0.47 -4.92 10.70
CA PHE A 435 -0.25 -4.67 9.46
C PHE A 435 0.43 -5.29 8.24
N ALA A 436 -0.36 -5.46 7.19
CA ALA A 436 0.10 -5.81 5.86
C ALA A 436 -0.76 -5.13 4.79
N GLY A 437 -0.12 -4.76 3.67
CA GLY A 437 -0.77 -4.32 2.45
C GLY A 437 -0.48 -5.30 1.32
N THR A 438 -1.52 -5.86 0.71
CA THR A 438 -1.41 -6.88 -0.34
C THR A 438 -2.07 -6.38 -1.62
N ASN A 439 -1.39 -6.55 -2.74
CA ASN A 439 -1.88 -6.21 -4.09
C ASN A 439 -1.95 -7.47 -4.97
N SER A 440 -2.23 -7.31 -6.27
CA SER A 440 -2.33 -8.43 -7.21
C SER A 440 -1.06 -9.29 -7.33
N LEU A 441 0.11 -8.73 -7.02
CA LEU A 441 1.41 -9.41 -7.07
C LEU A 441 1.79 -10.09 -5.74
N GLY A 442 1.09 -9.78 -4.65
CA GLY A 442 1.34 -10.30 -3.31
C GLY A 442 1.52 -9.19 -2.26
N ARG A 443 2.25 -9.50 -1.19
CA ARG A 443 2.42 -8.56 -0.06
C ARG A 443 3.39 -7.44 -0.44
N HIS A 444 2.86 -6.22 -0.59
CA HIS A 444 3.63 -5.02 -0.91
C HIS A 444 4.31 -4.44 0.33
N VAL A 445 3.57 -4.26 1.41
CA VAL A 445 4.06 -3.68 2.67
C VAL A 445 3.65 -4.55 3.84
N HIS A 446 4.48 -4.60 4.88
CA HIS A 446 4.17 -5.24 6.16
C HIS A 446 4.96 -4.59 7.27
N GLY A 447 4.49 -4.71 8.50
CA GLY A 447 5.18 -4.08 9.60
C GLY A 447 4.36 -3.99 10.87
N ALA A 448 4.80 -3.11 11.77
CA ALA A 448 4.09 -2.79 12.98
C ALA A 448 4.29 -1.33 13.36
N ALA A 449 3.30 -0.75 14.03
CA ALA A 449 3.35 0.59 14.59
C ALA A 449 2.92 0.55 16.05
N ASP A 450 3.60 1.35 16.87
CA ASP A 450 3.25 1.55 18.27
C ASP A 450 2.54 2.90 18.41
N LEU A 451 1.29 2.85 18.85
CA LEU A 451 0.41 4.01 19.02
C LEU A 451 0.16 4.24 20.51
N VAL A 452 0.29 5.47 20.96
CA VAL A 452 -0.16 5.90 22.28
C VAL A 452 -1.61 6.33 22.19
N LEU A 453 -2.48 5.68 22.97
CA LEU A 453 -3.89 6.04 23.06
C LEU A 453 -4.16 6.79 24.36
N PRO A 454 -5.06 7.80 24.36
CA PRO A 454 -5.46 8.47 25.58
C PRO A 454 -6.08 7.51 26.59
N ASP A 455 -5.93 7.84 27.88
CA ASP A 455 -6.58 7.10 28.97
C ASP A 455 -8.11 7.17 28.85
N ASP A 456 -8.79 6.19 29.44
CA ASP A 456 -10.25 6.06 29.41
C ASP A 456 -11.01 7.25 30.00
N GLY A 457 -10.30 8.16 30.69
CA GLY A 457 -10.86 9.30 31.38
C GLY A 457 -11.77 8.84 32.53
N ARG A 458 -11.39 9.13 33.77
CA ARG A 458 -12.42 9.18 34.82
C ARG A 458 -13.28 10.40 34.52
N GLY A 459 -14.58 10.20 34.29
CA GLY A 459 -15.54 11.30 34.44
C GLY A 459 -15.27 11.99 35.78
N GLY A 460 -14.85 13.25 35.70
CA GLY A 460 -14.67 14.15 36.83
C GLY A 460 -15.92 15.00 37.02
#